data_AF-A0A1H1NME7-F1
#
_entry.id   AF-A0A1H1NME7-F1
#
_cell.length_a   1.000
_cell.length_b   1.000
_cell.length_c   1.000
_cell.angle_alpha   90.00
_cell.angle_beta   90.00
_cell.angle_gamma   90.00
#
_symmetry.space_group_name_H-M   'P 1'
#
loop_
_entity.id
_entity.type
_entity.pdbx_description
1 polymer ?
#
loop_
_entity_poly.entity_id
_entity_poly.type
_entity_poly.pdbx_seq_one_letter_code
_entity_poly.pdbx_strand_id
1 'polypeptide(L)'
;MASVLRSRPDLPPAHRGFAFAAVIGYTAVFHGVAVVLVAWFTAKTWSGRRWARIALSSYLVTASVLGLLSATADTPFLIVVVVTDAIHLIMLGLLWLPPSVRSYFQSGRASFGPE
;
A
#
# COMPACT_ATOMS: atom_id res chain seq x y z
N MET A 1 -7.26 -21.16 1.13
CA MET A 1 -8.16 -22.14 1.77
C MET A 1 -7.56 -22.72 3.05
N ALA A 2 -6.28 -23.14 3.02
CA ALA A 2 -5.58 -23.65 4.21
C ALA A 2 -5.46 -22.63 5.36
N SER A 3 -5.22 -21.35 5.07
CA SER A 3 -5.05 -20.31 6.11
C SER A 3 -6.31 -20.11 6.98
N VAL A 4 -7.49 -19.92 6.36
CA VAL A 4 -8.76 -19.72 7.09
C VAL A 4 -9.10 -20.92 7.98
N LEU A 5 -8.89 -22.15 7.49
CA LEU A 5 -9.13 -23.37 8.26
C LEU A 5 -8.10 -23.57 9.38
N ARG A 6 -6.86 -23.08 9.19
CA ARG A 6 -5.86 -23.07 10.25
C ARG A 6 -6.20 -22.06 11.35
N SER A 7 -6.68 -20.87 10.98
CA SER A 7 -7.07 -19.82 11.93
C SER A 7 -8.39 -20.11 12.64
N ARG A 8 -9.28 -20.91 12.03
CA ARG A 8 -10.57 -21.34 12.58
C ARG A 8 -10.78 -22.85 12.32
N PRO A 9 -10.10 -23.73 13.07
CA PRO A 9 -10.21 -25.18 12.88
C PRO A 9 -11.59 -25.72 13.25
N ASP A 10 -12.31 -25.01 14.11
CA ASP A 10 -13.66 -25.28 14.59
C ASP A 10 -14.77 -24.86 13.59
N LEU A 11 -14.42 -24.24 12.46
CA LEU A 11 -15.41 -23.71 11.51
C LEU A 11 -16.26 -24.85 10.90
N PRO A 12 -17.59 -24.88 11.14
CA PRO A 12 -18.45 -25.93 10.62
C PRO A 12 -18.43 -25.97 9.10
N PRO A 13 -18.46 -27.16 8.47
CA PRO A 13 -18.41 -27.30 7.01
C PRO A 13 -19.42 -26.43 6.26
N ALA A 14 -20.62 -26.27 6.81
CA ALA A 14 -21.70 -25.48 6.25
C ALA A 14 -21.37 -23.97 6.09
N HIS A 15 -20.45 -23.43 6.90
CA HIS A 15 -20.10 -22.01 6.88
C HIS A 15 -18.80 -21.70 6.14
N ARG A 16 -18.03 -22.73 5.75
CA ARG A 16 -16.73 -22.56 5.08
C ARG A 16 -16.85 -21.81 3.76
N GLY A 17 -17.86 -22.14 2.94
CA GLY A 17 -18.08 -21.49 1.65
C GLY A 17 -18.29 -19.97 1.78
N PHE A 18 -19.17 -19.56 2.70
CA PHE A 18 -19.41 -18.15 3.00
C PHE A 18 -18.15 -17.46 3.54
N ALA A 19 -17.47 -18.07 4.51
CA ALA A 19 -16.25 -17.50 5.08
C ALA A 19 -15.16 -17.26 4.03
N PHE A 20 -14.98 -18.19 3.08
CA PHE A 20 -14.04 -18.00 1.97
C PHE A 20 -14.47 -16.86 1.04
N ALA A 21 -15.74 -16.82 0.64
CA ALA A 21 -16.26 -15.76 -0.22
C ALA A 21 -16.13 -14.39 0.44
N ALA A 22 -16.42 -14.29 1.75
CA ALA A 22 -16.29 -13.07 2.53
C ALA A 22 -14.83 -12.60 2.62
N VAL A 23 -13.88 -13.51 2.88
CA VAL A 23 -12.44 -13.17 2.92
C VAL A 23 -11.94 -12.70 1.55
N ILE A 24 -12.32 -13.39 0.48
CA ILE A 24 -11.94 -13.00 -0.89
C ILE A 24 -12.53 -11.64 -1.24
N GLY A 25 -13.82 -11.44 -0.98
CA GLY A 25 -14.51 -10.18 -1.25
C GLY A 25 -13.91 -9.02 -0.46
N TYR A 26 -13.69 -9.20 0.85
CA TYR A 26 -13.02 -8.21 1.69
C TYR A 26 -11.62 -7.88 1.16
N THR A 27 -10.82 -8.90 0.83
CA THR A 27 -9.46 -8.71 0.29
C THR A 27 -9.50 -7.94 -1.02
N ALA A 28 -10.40 -8.29 -1.93
CA ALA A 28 -10.53 -7.63 -3.23
C ALA A 28 -10.95 -6.16 -3.07
N VAL A 29 -11.93 -5.87 -2.21
CA VAL A 29 -12.37 -4.48 -1.95
C VAL A 29 -11.25 -3.67 -1.32
N PHE A 30 -10.57 -4.22 -0.31
CA PHE A 30 -9.46 -3.55 0.36
C PHE A 30 -8.33 -3.20 -0.62
N HIS A 31 -7.92 -4.16 -1.45
CA HIS A 31 -6.89 -3.92 -2.47
C HIS A 31 -7.37 -2.99 -3.60
N GLY A 32 -8.65 -3.04 -3.97
CA GLY A 32 -9.23 -2.11 -4.93
C GLY A 32 -9.14 -0.65 -4.45
N VAL A 33 -9.50 -0.39 -3.19
CA VAL A 33 -9.36 0.95 -2.58
C VAL A 33 -7.89 1.38 -2.55
N ALA A 34 -6.99 0.48 -2.17
CA ALA A 34 -5.55 0.70 -2.20
C ALA A 34 -5.03 1.14 -3.58
N VAL A 35 -5.42 0.43 -4.65
CA VAL A 35 -5.04 0.78 -6.03
C VAL A 35 -5.54 2.18 -6.40
N VAL A 36 -6.79 2.51 -6.07
CA VAL A 36 -7.36 3.83 -6.33
C VAL A 36 -6.59 4.93 -5.61
N LEU A 37 -6.25 4.73 -4.33
CA LEU A 37 -5.50 5.71 -3.53
C LEU A 37 -4.08 5.91 -4.09
N VAL A 38 -3.37 4.83 -4.44
CA VAL A 38 -2.03 4.92 -5.05
C VAL A 38 -2.08 5.68 -6.37
N ALA A 39 -3.01 5.33 -7.26
CA ALA A 39 -3.16 6.00 -8.54
C ALA A 39 -3.48 7.50 -8.36
N TRP A 40 -4.41 7.82 -7.45
CA TRP A 40 -4.78 9.19 -7.13
C TRP A 40 -3.60 9.99 -6.58
N PHE A 41 -2.91 9.49 -5.55
CA PHE A 41 -1.79 10.20 -4.95
C PHE A 41 -0.61 10.35 -5.91
N THR A 42 -0.38 9.37 -6.77
CA THR A 42 0.62 9.45 -7.85
C THR A 42 0.26 10.57 -8.82
N ALA A 43 -0.98 10.63 -9.29
CA ALA A 43 -1.43 11.72 -10.17
C ALA A 43 -1.32 13.10 -9.52
N LYS A 44 -1.69 13.22 -8.23
CA LYS A 44 -1.53 14.47 -7.47
C LYS A 44 -0.08 14.84 -7.21
N THR A 45 0.80 13.85 -7.04
CA THR A 45 2.26 14.04 -6.93
C THR A 45 2.84 14.56 -8.24
N TRP A 46 2.43 14.00 -9.38
CA TRP A 46 2.81 14.50 -10.71
C TRP A 46 2.30 15.93 -10.98
N SER A 47 1.20 16.32 -10.34
CA SER A 47 0.70 17.71 -10.37
C SER A 47 1.45 18.66 -9.43
N GLY A 48 2.55 18.23 -8.79
CA GLY A 48 3.37 19.08 -7.92
C GLY A 48 2.82 19.27 -6.50
N ARG A 49 1.77 18.54 -6.12
CA ARG A 49 1.17 18.69 -4.78
C ARG A 49 2.05 18.03 -3.72
N ARG A 50 2.69 18.86 -2.89
CA ARG A 50 3.56 18.40 -1.80
C ARG A 50 2.85 17.51 -0.79
N TRP A 51 1.60 17.83 -0.43
CA TRP A 51 0.83 17.00 0.50
C TRP A 51 0.59 15.59 -0.06
N ALA A 52 0.42 15.45 -1.37
CA ALA A 52 0.20 14.16 -2.02
C ALA A 52 1.46 13.30 -2.00
N ARG A 53 2.64 13.91 -2.12
CA ARG A 53 3.93 13.24 -1.94
C ARG A 53 4.07 12.65 -0.53
N ILE A 54 3.69 13.42 0.51
CA ILE A 54 3.72 12.95 1.90
C ILE A 54 2.70 11.83 2.08
N ALA A 55 1.44 12.03 1.64
CA ALA A 55 0.38 11.04 1.76
C ALA A 55 0.72 9.72 1.05
N LEU A 56 1.28 9.77 -0.16
CA LEU A 56 1.76 8.59 -0.89
C LEU A 56 2.85 7.86 -0.09
N SER A 57 3.78 8.61 0.51
CA SER A 57 4.86 8.01 1.31
C SER A 57 4.31 7.32 2.55
N SER A 58 3.44 8.00 3.31
CA SER A 58 2.78 7.43 4.48
C SER A 58 1.96 6.20 4.14
N TYR A 59 1.26 6.23 3.00
CA TYR A 59 0.52 5.09 2.48
C TYR A 59 1.45 3.91 2.17
N LEU A 60 2.55 4.11 1.42
CA LEU A 60 3.48 3.04 1.06
C LEU A 60 4.11 2.38 2.29
N VAL A 61 4.51 3.19 3.30
CA VAL A 61 5.03 2.66 4.56
C VAL A 61 3.96 1.86 5.30
N THR A 62 2.74 2.38 5.42
CA THR A 62 1.65 1.70 6.12
C THR A 62 1.28 0.39 5.42
N ALA A 63 1.18 0.41 4.09
CA ALA A 63 0.89 -0.76 3.28
C ALA A 63 1.95 -1.85 3.47
N SER A 64 3.23 -1.47 3.55
CA SER A 64 4.31 -2.42 3.82
C SER A 64 4.27 -3.00 5.23
N VAL A 65 4.02 -2.18 6.25
CA VAL A 65 3.88 -2.68 7.63
C VAL A 65 2.71 -3.66 7.73
N LEU A 66 1.56 -3.32 7.13
CA LEU A 66 0.39 -4.23 7.10
C LEU A 66 0.67 -5.51 6.31
N GLY A 67 1.42 -5.42 5.21
CA GLY A 67 1.88 -6.56 4.43
C GLY A 67 2.71 -7.52 5.28
N LEU A 68 3.74 -7.01 5.98
CA LEU A 68 4.57 -7.80 6.87
C LEU A 68 3.77 -8.47 7.99
N LEU A 69 2.83 -7.76 8.62
CA LEU A 69 1.94 -8.35 9.62
C LEU A 69 1.10 -9.49 9.01
N SER A 70 0.56 -9.31 7.81
CA SER A 70 -0.18 -10.37 7.11
C SER A 70 0.71 -11.56 6.76
N ALA A 71 1.99 -11.34 6.46
CA ALA A 71 2.94 -12.40 6.12
C ALA A 71 3.26 -13.32 7.30
N THR A 72 3.20 -12.80 8.53
CA THR A 72 3.39 -13.62 9.74
C THR A 72 2.26 -14.64 9.96
N ALA A 73 1.11 -14.48 9.29
CA ALA A 73 -0.04 -15.36 9.47
C ALA A 73 0.09 -16.70 8.70
N ASP A 74 0.78 -16.72 7.55
CA ASP A 74 1.00 -17.95 6.78
C ASP A 74 2.16 -17.80 5.77
N THR A 75 3.08 -18.77 5.77
CA THR A 75 4.34 -18.79 4.98
C THR A 75 4.19 -18.50 3.47
N PRO A 76 3.19 -19.01 2.74
CA PRO A 76 3.06 -18.73 1.30
C PRO A 76 2.76 -17.27 0.98
N PHE A 77 2.33 -16.45 1.95
CA PHE A 77 2.15 -15.01 1.76
C PHE A 77 3.46 -14.23 1.84
N LEU A 78 4.51 -14.78 2.46
CA LEU A 78 5.80 -14.09 2.63
C LEU A 78 6.42 -13.65 1.31
N ILE A 79 6.43 -14.52 0.30
CA ILE A 79 7.04 -14.19 -1.00
C ILE A 79 6.31 -13.03 -1.65
N VAL A 80 4.97 -13.05 -1.65
CA VAL A 80 4.15 -11.99 -2.23
C VAL A 80 4.42 -10.67 -1.50
N VAL A 81 4.43 -10.70 -0.17
CA VAL A 81 4.69 -9.51 0.65
C VAL A 81 6.09 -8.96 0.42
N VAL A 82 7.12 -9.79 0.37
CA VAL A 82 8.51 -9.36 0.11
C VAL A 82 8.62 -8.66 -1.25
N VAL A 83 8.00 -9.23 -2.29
CA VAL A 83 8.02 -8.63 -3.64
C VAL A 83 7.26 -7.30 -3.64
N THR A 84 6.07 -7.25 -3.01
CA THR A 84 5.28 -6.01 -2.92
C THR A 84 6.01 -4.92 -2.14
N ASP A 85 6.67 -5.26 -1.03
CA ASP A 85 7.43 -4.31 -0.23
C ASP A 85 8.68 -3.79 -0.95
N ALA A 86 9.37 -4.65 -1.70
CA ALA A 86 10.47 -4.21 -2.55
C ALA A 86 9.99 -3.14 -3.56
N ILE A 87 8.82 -3.32 -4.16
CA ILE A 87 8.21 -2.33 -5.06
C ILE A 87 7.89 -1.04 -4.31
N HIS A 88 7.29 -1.11 -3.11
CA HIS A 88 6.99 0.08 -2.30
C HIS A 88 8.26 0.87 -1.95
N LEU A 89 9.34 0.19 -1.59
CA LEU A 89 10.64 0.81 -1.29
C LEU A 89 11.25 1.47 -2.53
N ILE A 90 11.16 0.83 -3.70
CA ILE A 90 11.59 1.43 -4.97
C ILE A 90 10.77 2.70 -5.25
N MET A 91 9.44 2.64 -5.09
CA MET A 91 8.56 3.80 -5.29
C MET A 91 8.91 4.95 -4.33
N LEU A 92 9.15 4.65 -3.04
CA LEU A 92 9.63 5.63 -2.06
C LEU A 92 10.97 6.23 -2.46
N GLY A 93 11.91 5.39 -2.90
CA GLY A 93 13.21 5.82 -3.41
C GLY A 93 13.07 6.79 -4.58
N LEU A 94 12.29 6.43 -5.59
CA LEU A 94 12.02 7.27 -6.76
C LEU A 94 11.30 8.58 -6.39
N LEU A 95 10.47 8.55 -5.36
CA LEU A 95 9.73 9.72 -4.89
C LEU A 95 10.61 10.73 -4.14
N TRP A 96 11.74 10.30 -3.55
CA TRP A 96 12.55 11.15 -2.66
C TRP A 96 14.01 11.34 -3.05
N LEU A 97 14.64 10.36 -3.71
CA LEU A 97 16.08 10.35 -3.98
C LEU A 97 16.50 11.14 -5.23
N PRO A 98 15.83 11.04 -6.40
CA PRO A 98 16.30 11.67 -7.62
C PRO A 98 16.43 13.20 -7.47
N PRO A 99 17.57 13.79 -7.87
CA PRO A 99 17.78 15.24 -7.78
C PRO A 99 16.72 16.05 -8.54
N SER A 100 16.26 15.53 -9.69
CA SER A 100 15.19 16.12 -10.51
C SER A 100 13.85 16.21 -9.78
N VAL A 101 13.49 15.19 -9.00
CA VAL A 101 12.26 15.17 -8.20
C VAL A 101 12.41 16.13 -7.02
N ARG A 102 13.58 16.15 -6.37
CA ARG A 102 13.85 17.07 -5.27
C ARG A 102 13.76 18.53 -5.71
N SER A 103 14.38 18.90 -6.82
CA SER A 103 14.34 20.26 -7.35
C SER A 103 12.90 20.68 -7.74
N TYR A 104 12.16 19.80 -8.43
CA TYR A 104 10.76 20.02 -8.80
C TYR A 104 9.89 20.43 -7.60
N PHE A 105 10.03 19.74 -6.47
CA PHE A 105 9.29 20.08 -5.27
C PHE A 105 9.89 21.22 -4.44
N GLN A 106 11.14 21.64 -4.66
CA GLN A 106 11.78 22.77 -3.97
C GLN A 106 11.40 24.12 -4.60
N SER A 107 11.27 24.21 -5.93
CA SER A 107 10.99 25.45 -6.65
C SER A 107 9.69 26.15 -6.21
N GLY A 108 8.65 25.39 -5.82
CA GLY A 108 7.40 25.96 -5.29
C GLY A 108 7.47 26.55 -3.88
N ARG A 109 8.65 26.65 -3.25
CA ARG A 109 8.84 27.29 -1.92
C ARG A 109 9.23 28.76 -2.05
N ALA A 110 9.76 29.16 -3.21
CA ALA A 110 10.29 30.50 -3.43
C ALA A 110 9.22 31.58 -3.69
N SER A 111 7.95 31.21 -3.92
CA SER A 111 6.86 32.14 -4.23
C SER A 111 6.03 32.60 -3.02
N PHE A 112 6.48 32.32 -1.80
CA PHE A 112 5.87 32.79 -0.54
C PHE A 112 6.94 33.53 0.30
N GLY A 113 7.67 34.45 -0.33
CA GLY A 113 8.42 35.48 0.38
C GLY A 113 7.50 36.69 0.59
N PRO A 114 7.42 37.28 1.80
CA PRO A 114 6.67 38.52 2.00
C PRO A 114 7.38 39.64 1.21
N GLU A 115 6.65 40.21 0.25
CA GLU A 115 6.94 41.56 -0.27
C GLU A 115 6.52 42.61 0.77
#